data_AF-A0A1W1CWD2-F1
#
_entry.id   AF-A0A1W1CWD2-F1
#
_cell.length_a   1.000
_cell.length_b   1.000
_cell.length_c   1.000
_cell.angle_alpha   90.00
_cell.angle_beta   90.00
_cell.angle_gamma   90.00
#
_symmetry.space_group_name_H-M   'P 1'
#
loop_
_entity.id
_entity.type
_entity.pdbx_description
1 polymer ?
#
loop_
_entity_poly.entity_id
_entity_poly.type
_entity_poly.pdbx_seq_one_letter_code
_entity_poly.pdbx_strand_id
1 'polypeptide(L)'
;MKKTIAISIITSAILFGATVDNLTTDQVNKTLGSTVSNALVDQGTTAITGSADVDNLTITQKGDNGATGNLINNLTVNGDSVESTHIHQGLTTVVDATVNNVTINSDSSINGGEINGAGKVSQGETAVSGDSTLKDLKIESTNTINNANISGNVERHFVVSQGTLIVTDANTSDTDADNVDIKSTNMIDNDVAISDSTIRQSYTKIASGADITGLDLEQTNTIEGTSSISNDSKVGQGIVMVDEGSTGTISSIATNTLNNVNVEGSTVIQDYKNVHGGSNVAMDTHTAGEHHNTISNTDITPDSKVSQNTYNINGGSTLSLTSNTKHENYINDMDIDNSTVVQDAVDINNSTVTNLTIDSHNELTGVTATGSDINSSKVEQSVLVINNGSNIDGLSLTTNNAIRETDLTDGSNISQSYATFSNVQTTGGSAPVINNSNSVTGTALNNGSTLTQAELTASGTTLTNLTQTTTNSVDGATIDGSTVEQATIGITGGTVASLDIDAINTITTGTNISDSDVSQNHTNIEDSEVNELNIDQNNNISGGTLIASSTVTQGCVRIGSESCFSQGEQGAYVIKTDWALDDGEH
;
A
#
# COMPACT_ATOMS: atom_id res chain seq x y z
N MET A 1 47.02 -13.04 -8.41
CA MET A 1 46.08 -14.17 -8.23
C MET A 1 45.33 -13.93 -6.93
N LYS A 2 44.10 -13.38 -7.00
CA LYS A 2 43.19 -13.31 -5.85
C LYS A 2 42.82 -14.74 -5.49
N LYS A 3 43.12 -15.17 -4.27
CA LYS A 3 42.75 -16.52 -3.78
C LYS A 3 41.32 -16.44 -3.31
N THR A 4 40.38 -17.01 -4.06
CA THR A 4 39.02 -17.27 -3.60
C THR A 4 39.12 -18.33 -2.50
N ILE A 5 38.85 -17.95 -1.26
CA ILE A 5 38.68 -18.89 -0.16
C ILE A 5 37.17 -19.12 -0.04
N ALA A 6 36.69 -20.25 -0.54
CA ALA A 6 35.36 -20.73 -0.19
C ALA A 6 35.43 -21.25 1.26
N ILE A 7 35.10 -20.39 2.23
CA ILE A 7 34.88 -20.82 3.60
C ILE A 7 33.39 -21.20 3.69
N SER A 8 33.08 -22.49 3.60
CA SER A 8 31.80 -23.02 4.07
C SER A 8 31.83 -22.95 5.60
N ILE A 9 31.14 -21.97 6.18
CA ILE A 9 30.94 -21.87 7.63
C ILE A 9 29.63 -22.61 7.93
N ILE A 10 29.75 -23.86 8.39
CA ILE A 10 28.70 -24.76 8.94
C ILE A 10 27.38 -24.73 8.15
N THR A 11 27.30 -25.50 7.07
CA THR A 11 26.04 -25.87 6.41
C THR A 11 25.29 -26.92 7.24
N SER A 12 24.31 -26.51 8.05
CA SER A 12 23.33 -27.43 8.66
C SER A 12 22.12 -27.61 7.74
N ALA A 13 22.34 -28.08 6.51
CA ALA A 13 21.23 -28.31 5.58
C ALA A 13 20.51 -29.62 5.90
N ILE A 14 19.19 -29.60 6.10
CA ILE A 14 18.36 -30.81 6.15
C ILE A 14 17.77 -31.03 4.76
N LEU A 15 18.07 -32.17 4.15
CA LEU A 15 17.54 -32.56 2.83
C LEU A 15 16.62 -33.77 2.98
N PHE A 16 15.36 -33.61 2.58
CA PHE A 16 14.38 -34.69 2.52
C PHE A 16 14.07 -35.02 1.06
N GLY A 17 14.40 -36.24 0.64
CA GLY A 17 14.08 -36.81 -0.67
C GLY A 17 13.42 -38.18 -0.59
N ALA A 18 12.78 -38.48 0.54
CA ALA A 18 12.08 -39.72 0.85
C ALA A 18 10.89 -39.41 1.76
N THR A 19 10.00 -40.38 1.99
CA THR A 19 8.87 -40.24 2.91
C THR A 19 9.35 -39.97 4.34
N VAL A 20 8.82 -38.94 4.98
CA VAL A 20 9.11 -38.56 6.38
C VAL A 20 7.79 -38.41 7.13
N ASP A 21 7.69 -39.05 8.29
CA ASP A 21 6.51 -38.95 9.15
C ASP A 21 6.94 -38.73 10.60
N ASN A 22 6.30 -37.78 11.30
CA ASN A 22 6.46 -37.49 12.73
C ASN A 22 7.89 -37.13 13.16
N LEU A 23 8.54 -36.23 12.44
CA LEU A 23 9.91 -35.79 12.75
C LEU A 23 9.92 -34.41 13.43
N THR A 24 10.70 -34.28 14.50
CA THR A 24 11.04 -32.98 15.11
C THR A 24 12.54 -32.76 15.08
N THR A 25 12.99 -31.61 14.60
CA THR A 25 14.41 -31.24 14.55
C THR A 25 14.66 -29.82 15.05
N ASP A 26 15.68 -29.65 15.88
CA ASP A 26 16.11 -28.35 16.40
C ASP A 26 17.51 -27.98 15.87
N GLN A 27 17.69 -26.74 15.40
CA GLN A 27 18.97 -26.23 14.92
C GLN A 27 19.30 -24.83 15.48
N VAL A 28 20.56 -24.63 15.89
CA VAL A 28 21.09 -23.33 16.35
C VAL A 28 22.45 -23.10 15.69
N ASN A 29 22.57 -22.03 14.89
CA ASN A 29 23.78 -21.71 14.14
C ASN A 29 24.30 -20.32 14.51
N LYS A 30 25.63 -20.18 14.67
CA LYS A 30 26.26 -18.90 15.06
C LYS A 30 27.52 -18.62 14.25
N THR A 31 27.60 -17.44 13.66
CA THR A 31 28.82 -16.88 13.05
C THR A 31 29.25 -15.64 13.82
N LEU A 32 30.50 -15.61 14.27
CA LEU A 32 31.04 -14.52 15.09
C LEU A 32 32.31 -13.96 14.44
N GLY A 33 32.34 -12.65 14.15
CA GLY A 33 33.56 -11.93 13.79
C GLY A 33 34.24 -12.41 12.51
N SER A 34 33.48 -12.50 11.42
CA SER A 34 33.96 -13.01 10.13
C SER A 34 34.00 -11.90 9.06
N THR A 35 34.87 -12.08 8.07
CA THR A 35 34.80 -11.32 6.82
C THR A 35 34.48 -12.30 5.71
N VAL A 36 33.40 -12.04 4.97
CA VAL A 36 32.91 -12.86 3.88
C VAL A 36 32.96 -12.04 2.60
N SER A 37 33.52 -12.62 1.53
CA SER A 37 33.54 -11.97 0.22
C SER A 37 33.37 -13.02 -0.86
N ASN A 38 32.41 -12.79 -1.75
CA ASN A 38 32.06 -13.70 -2.85
C ASN A 38 31.79 -15.14 -2.34
N ALA A 39 30.97 -15.28 -1.29
CA ALA A 39 30.64 -16.57 -0.71
C ALA A 39 29.14 -16.76 -0.46
N LEU A 40 28.73 -18.03 -0.41
CA LEU A 40 27.42 -18.48 0.06
C LEU A 40 27.54 -18.91 1.53
N VAL A 41 26.72 -18.34 2.40
CA VAL A 41 26.62 -18.68 3.83
C VAL A 41 25.19 -19.11 4.11
N ASP A 42 24.98 -20.40 4.38
CA ASP A 42 23.67 -20.99 4.65
C ASP A 42 23.60 -21.50 6.10
N GLN A 43 22.67 -20.97 6.88
CA GLN A 43 22.41 -21.38 8.26
C GLN A 43 20.93 -21.73 8.43
N GLY A 44 20.65 -22.92 8.97
CA GLY A 44 19.25 -23.33 9.15
C GLY A 44 18.50 -23.51 7.83
N THR A 45 19.17 -24.00 6.78
CA THR A 45 18.48 -24.24 5.51
C THR A 45 17.76 -25.59 5.52
N THR A 46 16.49 -25.61 5.15
CA THR A 46 15.69 -26.82 4.96
C THR A 46 15.33 -26.96 3.49
N ALA A 47 15.58 -28.12 2.90
CA ALA A 47 15.17 -28.44 1.54
C ALA A 47 14.33 -29.72 1.53
N ILE A 48 13.10 -29.64 1.03
CA ILE A 48 12.20 -30.76 0.76
C ILE A 48 12.09 -30.88 -0.77
N THR A 49 12.66 -31.92 -1.35
CA THR A 49 12.81 -32.01 -2.82
C THR A 49 12.56 -33.42 -3.33
N GLY A 50 12.09 -33.55 -4.57
CA GLY A 50 12.21 -34.80 -5.33
C GLY A 50 11.18 -35.88 -4.96
N SER A 51 9.90 -35.55 -5.14
CA SER A 51 8.73 -36.39 -4.81
C SER A 51 8.71 -36.86 -3.35
N ALA A 52 9.28 -36.07 -2.45
CA ALA A 52 9.20 -36.33 -1.02
C ALA A 52 7.74 -36.22 -0.55
N ASP A 53 7.34 -37.13 0.34
CA ASP A 53 6.03 -37.13 1.01
C ASP A 53 6.30 -36.91 2.51
N VAL A 54 6.07 -35.69 2.97
CA VAL A 54 6.42 -35.23 4.33
C VAL A 54 5.13 -34.96 5.09
N ASP A 55 4.90 -35.69 6.17
CA ASP A 55 3.75 -35.49 7.08
C ASP A 55 4.23 -35.26 8.52
N ASN A 56 3.57 -34.35 9.23
CA ASN A 56 3.82 -34.05 10.65
C ASN A 56 5.30 -33.72 10.95
N LEU A 57 5.89 -32.79 10.20
CA LEU A 57 7.25 -32.31 10.41
C LEU A 57 7.25 -31.00 11.21
N THR A 58 8.06 -30.95 12.27
CA THR A 58 8.33 -29.70 13.00
C THR A 58 9.82 -29.37 12.95
N ILE A 59 10.14 -28.17 12.47
CA ILE A 59 11.51 -27.65 12.41
C ILE A 59 11.58 -26.40 13.28
N THR A 60 12.42 -26.45 14.31
CA THR A 60 12.67 -25.30 15.20
C THR A 60 14.10 -24.79 14.99
N GLN A 61 14.22 -23.54 14.58
CA GLN A 61 15.48 -22.81 14.43
C GLN A 61 15.48 -21.58 15.31
N LYS A 62 15.11 -21.81 16.57
CA LYS A 62 14.95 -20.82 17.61
C LYS A 62 15.94 -21.12 18.73
N GLY A 63 16.52 -20.09 19.32
CA GLY A 63 17.39 -20.28 20.48
C GLY A 63 16.57 -20.38 21.76
N ASP A 64 17.00 -21.21 22.70
CA ASP A 64 16.39 -21.29 24.03
C ASP A 64 16.55 -19.97 24.82
N ASN A 65 15.58 -19.66 25.67
CA ASN A 65 15.65 -18.59 26.67
C ASN A 65 15.94 -17.17 26.11
N GLY A 66 15.43 -16.84 24.93
CA GLY A 66 15.60 -15.53 24.31
C GLY A 66 16.92 -15.35 23.55
N ALA A 67 17.67 -16.44 23.31
CA ALA A 67 18.77 -16.42 22.35
C ALA A 67 18.24 -16.51 20.92
N THR A 68 18.88 -15.81 19.97
CA THR A 68 18.58 -15.93 18.55
C THR A 68 19.03 -17.30 18.03
N GLY A 69 18.21 -17.95 17.22
CA GLY A 69 18.47 -19.29 16.70
C GLY A 69 19.61 -19.30 15.69
N ASN A 70 19.45 -18.55 14.60
CA ASN A 70 20.51 -18.25 13.64
C ASN A 70 21.08 -16.84 13.92
N LEU A 71 22.33 -16.75 14.38
CA LEU A 71 22.98 -15.48 14.73
C LEU A 71 24.22 -15.21 13.88
N ILE A 72 24.26 -14.04 13.26
CA ILE A 72 25.47 -13.43 12.70
C ILE A 72 25.81 -12.20 13.54
N ASN A 73 27.04 -12.14 14.06
CA ASN A 73 27.49 -11.01 14.87
C ASN A 73 28.80 -10.42 14.34
N ASN A 74 28.82 -9.12 14.09
CA ASN A 74 29.95 -8.35 13.58
C ASN A 74 30.53 -8.96 12.29
N LEU A 75 29.71 -9.05 11.25
CA LEU A 75 30.10 -9.59 9.96
C LEU A 75 30.41 -8.46 8.96
N THR A 76 31.54 -8.57 8.26
CA THR A 76 31.79 -7.74 7.07
C THR A 76 31.53 -8.56 5.82
N VAL A 77 30.63 -8.11 4.97
CA VAL A 77 30.25 -8.74 3.69
C VAL A 77 30.68 -7.81 2.57
N ASN A 78 31.50 -8.30 1.63
CA ASN A 78 31.90 -7.54 0.45
C ASN A 78 31.59 -8.33 -0.82
N GLY A 79 30.54 -7.94 -1.53
CA GLY A 79 30.11 -8.59 -2.77
C GLY A 79 30.42 -7.74 -4.01
N ASP A 80 31.12 -8.33 -4.98
CA ASP A 80 31.41 -7.67 -6.27
C ASP A 80 30.23 -7.82 -7.27
N SER A 81 29.24 -8.67 -6.97
CA SER A 81 28.06 -8.96 -7.80
C SER A 81 26.94 -9.58 -6.96
N VAL A 82 25.67 -9.33 -7.33
CA VAL A 82 24.49 -9.92 -6.66
C VAL A 82 24.54 -11.45 -6.64
N GLU A 83 25.12 -12.05 -7.68
CA GLU A 83 25.29 -13.51 -7.79
C GLU A 83 26.40 -14.07 -6.88
N SER A 84 27.30 -13.21 -6.38
CA SER A 84 28.55 -13.65 -5.76
C SER A 84 28.46 -13.87 -4.27
N THR A 85 27.62 -13.11 -3.56
CA THR A 85 27.55 -13.16 -2.09
C THR A 85 26.11 -13.28 -1.61
N HIS A 86 25.80 -14.43 -0.98
CA HIS A 86 24.49 -14.77 -0.48
C HIS A 86 24.59 -15.24 0.97
N ILE A 87 23.74 -14.70 1.83
CA ILE A 87 23.60 -15.13 3.21
C ILE A 87 22.16 -15.55 3.40
N HIS A 88 21.94 -16.83 3.70
CA HIS A 88 20.63 -17.36 4.00
C HIS A 88 20.59 -17.82 5.46
N GLN A 89 19.59 -17.37 6.20
CA GLN A 89 19.29 -17.82 7.55
C GLN A 89 17.83 -18.27 7.60
N GLY A 90 17.58 -19.54 7.93
CA GLY A 90 16.22 -20.08 7.96
C GLY A 90 15.55 -20.16 6.59
N LEU A 91 16.31 -20.42 5.53
CA LEU A 91 15.75 -20.63 4.19
C LEU A 91 15.05 -21.99 4.13
N THR A 92 13.79 -22.01 3.74
CA THR A 92 13.05 -23.23 3.43
C THR A 92 12.79 -23.30 1.93
N THR A 93 13.05 -24.46 1.32
CA THR A 93 12.80 -24.69 -0.10
C THR A 93 12.00 -25.98 -0.28
N VAL A 94 10.85 -25.91 -0.95
CA VAL A 94 10.01 -27.05 -1.31
C VAL A 94 9.95 -27.15 -2.83
N VAL A 95 10.33 -28.30 -3.39
CA VAL A 95 10.37 -28.52 -4.84
C VAL A 95 9.85 -29.92 -5.19
N ASP A 96 8.83 -29.98 -6.05
CA ASP A 96 8.21 -31.23 -6.51
C ASP A 96 7.86 -32.19 -5.35
N ALA A 97 7.20 -31.71 -4.28
CA ALA A 97 6.96 -32.49 -3.07
C ALA A 97 5.55 -32.32 -2.50
N THR A 98 5.08 -33.32 -1.76
CA THR A 98 3.85 -33.25 -0.97
C THR A 98 4.20 -33.02 0.50
N VAL A 99 3.65 -31.96 1.09
CA VAL A 99 3.96 -31.50 2.44
C VAL A 99 2.65 -31.30 3.20
N ASN A 100 2.45 -32.07 4.26
CA ASN A 100 1.25 -32.04 5.10
C ASN A 100 1.63 -31.75 6.56
N ASN A 101 0.87 -30.87 7.23
CA ASN A 101 1.00 -30.60 8.68
C ASN A 101 2.43 -30.22 9.09
N VAL A 102 3.05 -29.29 8.37
CA VAL A 102 4.43 -28.88 8.64
C VAL A 102 4.46 -27.56 9.36
N THR A 103 5.22 -27.51 10.47
CA THR A 103 5.47 -26.28 11.23
C THR A 103 6.94 -25.93 11.18
N ILE A 104 7.26 -24.71 10.75
CA ILE A 104 8.63 -24.18 10.71
C ILE A 104 8.68 -22.92 11.56
N ASN A 105 9.51 -22.92 12.60
CA ASN A 105 9.74 -21.76 13.45
C ASN A 105 11.20 -21.32 13.32
N SER A 106 11.47 -20.10 12.85
CA SER A 106 12.83 -19.63 12.59
C SER A 106 13.10 -18.23 13.13
N ASP A 107 14.09 -18.12 14.01
CA ASP A 107 14.56 -16.84 14.53
C ASP A 107 15.95 -16.51 13.97
N SER A 108 16.06 -15.44 13.19
CA SER A 108 17.30 -15.01 12.54
C SER A 108 17.71 -13.61 12.99
N SER A 109 19.00 -13.41 13.27
CA SER A 109 19.52 -12.11 13.69
C SER A 109 20.88 -11.80 13.10
N ILE A 110 21.02 -10.57 12.59
CA ILE A 110 22.29 -9.93 12.29
C ILE A 110 22.47 -8.79 13.28
N ASN A 111 23.57 -8.80 14.03
CA ASN A 111 23.91 -7.75 14.97
C ASN A 111 25.33 -7.24 14.70
N GLY A 112 25.45 -5.98 14.30
CA GLY A 112 26.74 -5.40 13.97
C GLY A 112 27.29 -5.92 12.64
N GLY A 113 27.89 -5.03 11.86
CA GLY A 113 28.55 -5.42 10.62
C GLY A 113 28.45 -4.38 9.52
N GLU A 114 29.18 -4.65 8.45
CA GLU A 114 29.21 -3.82 7.25
C GLU A 114 28.92 -4.72 6.06
N ILE A 115 27.81 -4.47 5.36
CA ILE A 115 27.35 -5.23 4.22
C ILE A 115 27.45 -4.31 3.01
N ASN A 116 28.47 -4.53 2.19
CA ASN A 116 28.82 -3.64 1.10
C ASN A 116 28.80 -4.34 -0.26
N GLY A 117 28.38 -3.58 -1.26
CA GLY A 117 28.39 -3.96 -2.66
C GLY A 117 27.12 -4.72 -3.05
N ALA A 118 27.23 -5.62 -4.02
CA ALA A 118 26.08 -6.34 -4.54
C ALA A 118 25.97 -7.72 -3.89
N GLY A 119 24.79 -8.09 -3.40
CA GLY A 119 24.54 -9.38 -2.75
C GLY A 119 23.12 -9.51 -2.22
N LYS A 120 22.85 -10.62 -1.53
CA LYS A 120 21.54 -10.91 -0.92
C LYS A 120 21.70 -11.42 0.51
N VAL A 121 20.89 -10.90 1.42
CA VAL A 121 20.60 -11.50 2.74
C VAL A 121 19.15 -11.95 2.75
N SER A 122 18.90 -13.21 3.07
CA SER A 122 17.57 -13.77 3.28
C SER A 122 17.45 -14.31 4.69
N GLN A 123 16.43 -13.88 5.42
CA GLN A 123 16.10 -14.36 6.75
C GLN A 123 14.65 -14.87 6.77
N GLY A 124 14.45 -16.14 7.12
CA GLY A 124 13.11 -16.75 7.16
C GLY A 124 12.42 -16.77 5.80
N GLU A 125 13.18 -16.91 4.70
CA GLU A 125 12.63 -17.01 3.35
C GLU A 125 12.09 -18.42 3.10
N THR A 126 10.89 -18.52 2.52
CA THR A 126 10.29 -19.77 2.06
C THR A 126 10.05 -19.70 0.57
N ALA A 127 10.62 -20.66 -0.15
CA ALA A 127 10.46 -20.80 -1.59
C ALA A 127 9.77 -22.14 -1.91
N VAL A 128 8.67 -22.09 -2.66
CA VAL A 128 7.88 -23.25 -3.08
C VAL A 128 7.87 -23.26 -4.60
N SER A 129 8.21 -24.39 -5.21
CA SER A 129 8.26 -24.48 -6.66
C SER A 129 8.00 -25.88 -7.22
N GLY A 130 7.84 -25.95 -8.54
CA GLY A 130 7.56 -27.20 -9.24
C GLY A 130 6.18 -27.76 -8.92
N ASP A 131 5.99 -29.07 -9.09
CA ASP A 131 4.70 -29.72 -8.89
C ASP A 131 4.52 -30.08 -7.39
N SER A 132 4.43 -29.06 -6.53
CA SER A 132 4.37 -29.21 -5.07
C SER A 132 2.96 -29.05 -4.50
N THR A 133 2.56 -29.92 -3.58
CA THR A 133 1.30 -29.78 -2.82
C THR A 133 1.63 -29.45 -1.36
N LEU A 134 1.13 -28.32 -0.88
CA LEU A 134 1.25 -27.87 0.51
C LEU A 134 -0.12 -27.92 1.17
N LYS A 135 -0.20 -28.55 2.34
CA LYS A 135 -1.39 -28.54 3.16
C LYS A 135 -1.07 -28.31 4.62
N ASP A 136 -1.80 -27.41 5.27
CA ASP A 136 -1.66 -27.11 6.70
C ASP A 136 -0.19 -26.73 7.05
N LEU A 137 0.42 -25.90 6.19
CA LEU A 137 1.79 -25.41 6.37
C LEU A 137 1.76 -24.17 7.25
N LYS A 138 2.46 -24.22 8.38
CA LYS A 138 2.63 -23.09 9.28
C LYS A 138 4.07 -22.62 9.34
N ILE A 139 4.30 -21.35 9.10
CA ILE A 139 5.64 -20.74 9.16
C ILE A 139 5.60 -19.54 10.10
N GLU A 140 6.42 -19.58 11.14
CA GLU A 140 6.62 -18.47 12.06
C GLU A 140 8.08 -18.01 11.97
N SER A 141 8.31 -16.74 11.68
CA SER A 141 9.68 -16.19 11.61
C SER A 141 9.84 -14.88 12.36
N THR A 142 10.92 -14.77 13.12
CA THR A 142 11.34 -13.51 13.74
C THR A 142 12.72 -13.12 13.22
N ASN A 143 12.81 -12.00 12.52
CA ASN A 143 14.03 -11.57 11.85
C ASN A 143 14.46 -10.19 12.36
N THR A 144 15.72 -10.05 12.77
CA THR A 144 16.24 -8.78 13.31
C THR A 144 17.55 -8.40 12.66
N ILE A 145 17.67 -7.17 12.20
CA ILE A 145 18.94 -6.54 11.81
C ILE A 145 19.18 -5.36 12.76
N ASN A 146 20.36 -5.33 13.37
CA ASN A 146 20.69 -4.33 14.37
C ASN A 146 22.12 -3.82 14.18
N ASN A 147 22.36 -2.51 14.34
CA ASN A 147 23.68 -1.87 14.27
C ASN A 147 24.47 -2.21 12.99
N ALA A 148 23.79 -2.35 11.85
CA ALA A 148 24.40 -2.75 10.59
C ALA A 148 24.49 -1.57 9.62
N ASN A 149 25.57 -1.50 8.84
CA ASN A 149 25.62 -0.64 7.67
C ASN A 149 25.40 -1.50 6.42
N ILE A 150 24.34 -1.22 5.67
CA ILE A 150 23.94 -1.92 4.46
C ILE A 150 24.05 -0.95 3.29
N SER A 151 25.09 -1.10 2.48
CA SER A 151 25.32 -0.26 1.31
C SER A 151 25.43 -1.09 0.04
N GLY A 152 24.62 -0.73 -0.96
CA GLY A 152 24.73 -1.28 -2.30
C GLY A 152 25.80 -0.58 -3.13
N ASN A 153 25.82 -0.88 -4.42
CA ASN A 153 26.51 -0.06 -5.42
C ASN A 153 25.46 0.59 -6.32
N VAL A 154 25.68 1.84 -6.74
CA VAL A 154 24.83 2.61 -7.66
C VAL A 154 24.40 1.81 -8.91
N GLU A 155 25.23 0.87 -9.38
CA GLU A 155 24.88 0.01 -10.52
C GLU A 155 24.11 -1.26 -10.15
N ARG A 156 24.18 -1.71 -8.89
CA ARG A 156 23.60 -2.98 -8.40
C ARG A 156 23.26 -2.88 -6.91
N HIS A 157 21.96 -2.87 -6.63
CA HIS A 157 21.46 -2.72 -5.26
C HIS A 157 21.74 -3.98 -4.43
N PHE A 158 22.04 -3.81 -3.14
CA PHE A 158 22.03 -4.92 -2.19
C PHE A 158 20.58 -5.30 -1.86
N VAL A 159 20.28 -6.59 -1.69
CA VAL A 159 18.92 -7.03 -1.35
C VAL A 159 18.88 -7.64 0.05
N VAL A 160 18.02 -7.13 0.92
CA VAL A 160 17.67 -7.76 2.19
C VAL A 160 16.23 -8.22 2.12
N SER A 161 16.00 -9.50 2.39
CA SER A 161 14.67 -10.12 2.45
C SER A 161 14.47 -10.74 3.83
N GLN A 162 13.38 -10.38 4.52
CA GLN A 162 13.02 -10.94 5.82
C GLN A 162 11.57 -11.44 5.76
N GLY A 163 11.31 -12.67 6.21
CA GLY A 163 9.96 -13.25 6.27
C GLY A 163 9.29 -13.39 4.90
N THR A 164 10.07 -13.65 3.85
CA THR A 164 9.60 -13.68 2.46
C THR A 164 8.96 -15.02 2.09
N LEU A 165 7.81 -15.01 1.42
CA LEU A 165 7.24 -16.18 0.74
C LEU A 165 7.35 -15.99 -0.78
N ILE A 166 7.85 -17.00 -1.48
CA ILE A 166 7.86 -17.05 -2.93
C ILE A 166 7.27 -18.39 -3.37
N VAL A 167 6.12 -18.35 -4.03
CA VAL A 167 5.51 -19.51 -4.68
C VAL A 167 5.67 -19.33 -6.18
N THR A 168 6.44 -20.21 -6.82
CA THR A 168 6.68 -20.19 -8.26
C THR A 168 6.27 -21.50 -8.88
N ASP A 169 5.16 -21.52 -9.60
CA ASP A 169 4.88 -22.63 -10.50
C ASP A 169 5.68 -22.44 -11.80
N ALA A 170 6.42 -23.47 -12.22
CA ALA A 170 7.11 -23.48 -13.51
C ALA A 170 6.27 -24.15 -14.61
N ASN A 171 5.18 -24.84 -14.23
CA ASN A 171 4.47 -25.82 -15.06
C ASN A 171 2.96 -25.58 -15.21
N THR A 172 2.38 -24.41 -14.94
CA THR A 172 0.98 -24.08 -15.30
C THR A 172 -0.13 -25.02 -14.75
N SER A 173 0.15 -25.96 -13.84
CA SER A 173 -0.90 -26.92 -13.41
C SER A 173 -0.85 -27.54 -12.03
N ASP A 174 0.18 -27.41 -11.18
CA ASP A 174 0.28 -28.36 -10.05
C ASP A 174 0.87 -27.82 -8.71
N THR A 175 1.04 -26.50 -8.51
CA THR A 175 1.31 -25.99 -7.15
C THR A 175 0.01 -25.66 -6.42
N ASP A 176 -0.47 -26.60 -5.59
CA ASP A 176 -1.64 -26.45 -4.73
C ASP A 176 -1.18 -26.12 -3.30
N ALA A 177 -1.57 -24.96 -2.78
CA ALA A 177 -1.35 -24.60 -1.38
C ALA A 177 -2.68 -24.41 -0.65
N ASP A 178 -3.00 -25.31 0.28
CA ASP A 178 -4.23 -25.30 1.08
C ASP A 178 -3.93 -25.03 2.56
N ASN A 179 -4.55 -24.01 3.15
CA ASN A 179 -4.42 -23.63 4.55
C ASN A 179 -2.95 -23.37 4.96
N VAL A 180 -2.35 -22.34 4.37
CA VAL A 180 -0.97 -21.93 4.65
C VAL A 180 -0.98 -20.71 5.56
N ASP A 181 -0.43 -20.81 6.76
CA ASP A 181 -0.37 -19.74 7.75
C ASP A 181 1.09 -19.25 7.87
N ILE A 182 1.33 -17.98 7.53
CA ILE A 182 2.65 -17.36 7.62
C ILE A 182 2.59 -16.16 8.54
N LYS A 183 3.23 -16.31 9.70
CA LYS A 183 3.46 -15.25 10.65
C LYS A 183 4.91 -14.77 10.58
N SER A 184 5.12 -13.48 10.34
CA SER A 184 6.46 -12.90 10.28
C SER A 184 6.56 -11.63 11.11
N THR A 185 7.63 -11.53 11.89
CA THR A 185 7.99 -10.33 12.65
C THR A 185 9.39 -9.91 12.24
N ASN A 186 9.51 -8.76 11.57
CA ASN A 186 10.76 -8.26 11.01
C ASN A 186 11.10 -6.92 11.63
N MET A 187 12.35 -6.76 12.07
CA MET A 187 12.81 -5.55 12.75
C MET A 187 14.18 -5.11 12.22
N ILE A 188 14.30 -3.82 11.91
CA ILE A 188 15.56 -3.12 11.65
C ILE A 188 15.65 -1.99 12.69
N ASP A 189 16.69 -2.00 13.51
CA ASP A 189 16.76 -1.10 14.68
C ASP A 189 18.23 -0.74 15.05
N ASN A 190 18.40 0.33 15.84
CA ASN A 190 19.61 0.96 16.34
C ASN A 190 20.64 1.28 15.24
N ASP A 191 20.61 2.52 14.76
CA ASP A 191 21.66 3.10 13.91
C ASP A 191 21.95 2.30 12.62
N VAL A 192 20.90 1.75 11.98
CA VAL A 192 21.08 1.05 10.71
C VAL A 192 21.11 2.06 9.57
N ALA A 193 22.20 2.07 8.81
CA ALA A 193 22.30 2.84 7.58
C ALA A 193 21.99 1.93 6.38
N ILE A 194 21.03 2.32 5.55
CA ILE A 194 20.63 1.64 4.32
C ILE A 194 20.86 2.61 3.16
N SER A 195 21.75 2.27 2.23
CA SER A 195 21.97 3.07 1.01
C SER A 195 22.03 2.20 -0.23
N ASP A 196 21.53 2.71 -1.37
CA ASP A 196 21.59 2.03 -2.67
C ASP A 196 21.05 0.59 -2.61
N SER A 197 20.00 0.35 -1.82
CA SER A 197 19.60 -1.00 -1.40
C SER A 197 18.11 -1.26 -1.60
N THR A 198 17.73 -2.53 -1.64
CA THR A 198 16.33 -2.97 -1.62
C THR A 198 16.09 -3.81 -0.36
N ILE A 199 15.24 -3.32 0.52
CA ILE A 199 14.79 -4.02 1.72
C ILE A 199 13.37 -4.52 1.48
N ARG A 200 13.12 -5.78 1.80
CA ARG A 200 11.82 -6.45 1.70
C ARG A 200 11.54 -7.14 3.02
N GLN A 201 10.58 -6.63 3.77
CA GLN A 201 10.08 -7.27 4.97
C GLN A 201 8.67 -7.80 4.70
N SER A 202 8.47 -9.10 4.93
CA SER A 202 7.23 -9.82 4.64
C SER A 202 6.77 -9.67 3.19
N TYR A 203 7.67 -9.97 2.25
CA TYR A 203 7.34 -9.95 0.82
C TYR A 203 6.80 -11.31 0.39
N THR A 204 5.56 -11.33 -0.11
CA THR A 204 4.91 -12.51 -0.67
C THR A 204 4.79 -12.35 -2.18
N LYS A 205 5.27 -13.34 -2.93
CA LYS A 205 5.06 -13.43 -4.37
C LYS A 205 4.42 -14.76 -4.73
N ILE A 206 3.33 -14.69 -5.47
CA ILE A 206 2.63 -15.82 -6.08
C ILE A 206 2.79 -15.66 -7.58
N ALA A 207 3.60 -16.53 -8.20
CA ALA A 207 3.85 -16.48 -9.62
C ALA A 207 2.69 -17.09 -10.42
N SER A 208 2.74 -16.88 -11.73
CA SER A 208 1.69 -17.32 -12.64
C SER A 208 1.38 -18.81 -12.55
N GLY A 209 0.09 -19.16 -12.57
CA GLY A 209 -0.40 -20.54 -12.61
C GLY A 209 -0.52 -21.25 -11.26
N ALA A 210 -0.15 -20.63 -10.15
CA ALA A 210 -0.30 -21.22 -8.82
C ALA A 210 -1.76 -21.16 -8.32
N ASP A 211 -2.23 -22.22 -7.66
CA ASP A 211 -3.54 -22.25 -6.97
C ASP A 211 -3.35 -22.26 -5.45
N ILE A 212 -3.86 -21.23 -4.78
CA ILE A 212 -3.59 -20.99 -3.36
C ILE A 212 -4.90 -20.76 -2.61
N THR A 213 -5.39 -21.77 -1.91
CA THR A 213 -6.62 -21.68 -1.12
C THR A 213 -6.30 -21.51 0.37
N GLY A 214 -6.71 -20.39 0.97
CA GLY A 214 -6.54 -20.19 2.42
C GLY A 214 -5.09 -19.88 2.80
N LEU A 215 -4.47 -18.93 2.09
CA LEU A 215 -3.20 -18.36 2.53
C LEU A 215 -3.47 -17.24 3.53
N ASP A 216 -3.11 -17.45 4.78
CA ASP A 216 -3.19 -16.47 5.86
C ASP A 216 -1.79 -15.86 6.12
N LEU A 217 -1.68 -14.54 6.03
CA LEU A 217 -0.45 -13.80 6.25
C LEU A 217 -0.63 -12.85 7.44
N GLU A 218 0.12 -13.03 8.52
CA GLU A 218 0.18 -12.09 9.64
C GLU A 218 1.59 -11.49 9.72
N GLN A 219 1.70 -10.19 9.48
CA GLN A 219 2.99 -9.55 9.22
C GLN A 219 3.18 -8.33 10.12
N THR A 220 4.29 -8.29 10.86
CA THR A 220 4.68 -7.15 11.69
C THR A 220 6.07 -6.69 11.27
N ASN A 221 6.18 -5.47 10.76
CA ASN A 221 7.43 -4.93 10.22
C ASN A 221 7.77 -3.60 10.89
N THR A 222 8.95 -3.49 11.46
CA THR A 222 9.41 -2.30 12.16
C THR A 222 10.77 -1.87 11.64
N ILE A 223 10.90 -0.60 11.30
CA ILE A 223 12.18 0.07 11.13
C ILE A 223 12.18 1.24 12.11
N GLU A 224 13.08 1.20 13.09
CA GLU A 224 13.13 2.20 14.13
C GLU A 224 14.57 2.56 14.54
N GLY A 225 14.67 3.39 15.57
CA GLY A 225 15.92 3.96 16.03
C GLY A 225 16.43 5.05 15.09
N THR A 226 17.64 5.52 15.28
CA THR A 226 18.31 6.57 14.46
C THR A 226 18.80 6.05 13.11
N SER A 227 17.99 5.19 12.47
CA SER A 227 18.29 4.57 11.19
C SER A 227 18.14 5.57 10.03
N SER A 228 18.82 5.33 8.91
CA SER A 228 18.74 6.18 7.71
C SER A 228 18.57 5.34 6.45
N ILE A 229 17.69 5.77 5.54
CA ILE A 229 17.44 5.17 4.24
C ILE A 229 17.79 6.23 3.18
N SER A 230 18.77 5.98 2.32
CA SER A 230 19.25 6.97 1.35
C SER A 230 19.62 6.39 -0.02
N ASN A 231 19.92 7.28 -0.97
CA ASN A 231 20.45 6.97 -2.30
C ASN A 231 19.60 5.96 -3.10
N ASP A 232 18.42 6.37 -3.58
CA ASP A 232 17.53 5.52 -4.41
C ASP A 232 17.17 4.16 -3.76
N SER A 233 17.23 4.09 -2.43
CA SER A 233 16.88 2.88 -1.70
C SER A 233 15.38 2.62 -1.77
N LYS A 234 15.02 1.34 -1.77
CA LYS A 234 13.63 0.87 -1.79
C LYS A 234 13.37 0.02 -0.56
N VAL A 235 12.43 0.44 0.26
CA VAL A 235 11.98 -0.32 1.43
C VAL A 235 10.53 -0.72 1.22
N GLY A 236 10.28 -2.02 1.21
CA GLY A 236 8.96 -2.62 1.12
C GLY A 236 8.63 -3.39 2.38
N GLN A 237 7.48 -3.11 3.00
CA GLN A 237 6.96 -3.81 4.17
C GLN A 237 5.56 -4.34 3.87
N GLY A 238 5.32 -5.62 4.13
CA GLY A 238 4.01 -6.25 3.92
C GLY A 238 3.53 -6.26 2.47
N ILE A 239 4.39 -6.67 1.55
CA ILE A 239 4.07 -6.63 0.11
C ILE A 239 3.51 -7.97 -0.34
N VAL A 240 2.38 -7.97 -1.05
CA VAL A 240 1.81 -9.15 -1.72
C VAL A 240 1.71 -8.91 -3.22
N MET A 241 2.32 -9.78 -4.01
CA MET A 241 2.23 -9.77 -5.47
C MET A 241 1.67 -11.08 -6.00
N VAL A 242 0.64 -11.01 -6.85
CA VAL A 242 0.01 -12.15 -7.52
C VAL A 242 0.08 -11.94 -9.03
N ASP A 243 0.83 -12.80 -9.70
CA ASP A 243 1.03 -12.78 -11.16
C ASP A 243 -0.02 -13.67 -11.89
N GLU A 244 0.00 -13.61 -13.22
CA GLU A 244 -1.02 -14.10 -14.17
C GLU A 244 -1.62 -15.49 -13.90
N GLY A 245 -2.95 -15.62 -13.99
CA GLY A 245 -3.61 -16.94 -13.99
C GLY A 245 -3.57 -17.68 -12.66
N SER A 246 -3.20 -17.00 -11.57
CA SER A 246 -3.30 -17.56 -10.23
C SER A 246 -4.75 -17.52 -9.74
N THR A 247 -5.16 -18.53 -9.00
CA THR A 247 -6.44 -18.55 -8.28
C THR A 247 -6.18 -18.65 -6.79
N GLY A 248 -7.01 -18.03 -5.97
CA GLY A 248 -6.81 -18.23 -4.55
C GLY A 248 -7.63 -17.38 -3.60
N THR A 249 -7.61 -17.76 -2.33
CA THR A 249 -8.11 -16.96 -1.21
C THR A 249 -6.94 -16.55 -0.34
N ILE A 250 -6.64 -15.25 -0.30
CA ILE A 250 -5.51 -14.69 0.46
C ILE A 250 -6.06 -13.78 1.54
N SER A 251 -5.74 -14.11 2.79
CA SER A 251 -5.84 -13.23 3.93
C SER A 251 -4.51 -12.63 4.26
N SER A 252 -4.50 -11.32 4.48
CA SER A 252 -3.30 -10.66 4.95
C SER A 252 -3.65 -9.57 5.95
N ILE A 253 -2.87 -9.51 7.02
CA ILE A 253 -2.87 -8.45 8.01
C ILE A 253 -1.41 -7.97 8.10
N ALA A 254 -1.20 -6.67 7.92
CA ALA A 254 0.12 -6.06 8.00
C ALA A 254 0.10 -4.91 9.02
N THR A 255 1.04 -4.95 9.95
CA THR A 255 1.37 -3.86 10.86
C THR A 255 2.76 -3.36 10.52
N ASN A 256 2.87 -2.17 9.97
CA ASN A 256 4.12 -1.58 9.52
C ASN A 256 4.43 -0.31 10.31
N THR A 257 5.67 -0.17 10.80
CA THR A 257 6.12 0.99 11.57
C THR A 257 7.44 1.50 11.02
N LEU A 258 7.51 2.80 10.76
CA LEU A 258 8.72 3.55 10.48
C LEU A 258 8.84 4.67 11.52
N ASN A 259 9.81 4.63 12.41
CA ASN A 259 9.88 5.59 13.51
C ASN A 259 11.29 6.12 13.72
N ASN A 260 11.44 7.44 13.81
CA ASN A 260 12.74 8.09 14.04
C ASN A 260 13.76 7.87 12.91
N VAL A 261 13.29 7.70 11.67
CA VAL A 261 14.13 7.38 10.51
C VAL A 261 14.32 8.60 9.62
N ASN A 262 15.49 8.75 9.01
CA ASN A 262 15.70 9.72 7.93
C ASN A 262 15.56 9.02 6.57
N VAL A 263 14.71 9.53 5.68
CA VAL A 263 14.48 8.99 4.32
C VAL A 263 14.88 10.05 3.29
N GLU A 264 15.94 9.77 2.52
CA GLU A 264 16.51 10.71 1.56
C GLU A 264 16.58 10.13 0.14
N GLY A 265 15.94 10.81 -0.82
CA GLY A 265 15.89 10.39 -2.23
C GLY A 265 15.51 8.92 -2.41
N SER A 266 14.57 8.44 -1.59
CA SER A 266 14.28 7.00 -1.45
C SER A 266 12.79 6.70 -1.46
N THR A 267 12.45 5.43 -1.69
CA THR A 267 11.06 4.97 -1.74
C THR A 267 10.75 4.03 -0.57
N VAL A 268 9.73 4.36 0.23
CA VAL A 268 9.16 3.48 1.26
C VAL A 268 7.74 3.09 0.85
N ILE A 269 7.44 1.80 0.90
CA ILE A 269 6.14 1.22 0.56
C ILE A 269 5.72 0.31 1.71
N GLN A 270 4.58 0.60 2.32
CA GLN A 270 3.98 -0.19 3.38
C GLN A 270 2.63 -0.73 2.88
N ASP A 271 2.42 -2.03 3.05
CA ASP A 271 1.21 -2.75 2.65
C ASP A 271 0.79 -2.52 1.20
N TYR A 272 1.52 -3.17 0.28
CA TYR A 272 1.27 -3.05 -1.16
C TYR A 272 0.78 -4.38 -1.70
N LYS A 273 -0.41 -4.36 -2.31
CA LYS A 273 -1.05 -5.52 -2.92
C LYS A 273 -1.17 -5.29 -4.41
N ASN A 274 -0.60 -6.19 -5.20
CA ASN A 274 -0.66 -6.13 -6.66
C ASN A 274 -1.17 -7.44 -7.25
N VAL A 275 -2.27 -7.36 -8.00
CA VAL A 275 -2.87 -8.48 -8.70
C VAL A 275 -2.83 -8.19 -10.19
N HIS A 276 -2.10 -9.03 -10.93
CA HIS A 276 -1.89 -8.84 -12.36
C HIS A 276 -2.44 -10.01 -13.19
N GLY A 277 -2.97 -9.68 -14.36
CA GLY A 277 -3.04 -10.54 -15.53
C GLY A 277 -4.01 -11.72 -15.48
N GLY A 278 -5.31 -11.46 -15.54
CA GLY A 278 -6.32 -12.52 -15.67
C GLY A 278 -6.43 -13.46 -14.47
N SER A 279 -5.79 -13.13 -13.34
CA SER A 279 -5.88 -13.89 -12.08
C SER A 279 -7.30 -13.77 -11.49
N ASN A 280 -7.77 -14.81 -10.80
CA ASN A 280 -9.05 -14.79 -10.08
C ASN A 280 -8.78 -14.96 -8.58
N VAL A 281 -8.59 -13.84 -7.91
CA VAL A 281 -8.17 -13.81 -6.50
C VAL A 281 -9.35 -13.35 -5.66
N ALA A 282 -9.65 -14.09 -4.60
CA ALA A 282 -10.41 -13.60 -3.48
C ALA A 282 -9.40 -13.09 -2.43
N MET A 283 -9.41 -11.80 -2.15
CA MET A 283 -8.66 -11.27 -1.01
C MET A 283 -9.65 -11.11 0.14
N ASP A 284 -9.43 -11.87 1.21
CA ASP A 284 -10.29 -11.90 2.39
C ASP A 284 -9.45 -11.59 3.63
N THR A 285 -9.63 -10.47 4.30
CA THR A 285 -9.11 -10.27 5.66
C THR A 285 -9.86 -11.19 6.62
N HIS A 286 -9.35 -12.42 6.77
CA HIS A 286 -9.87 -13.35 7.76
C HIS A 286 -9.77 -12.69 9.15
N THR A 287 -10.88 -12.66 9.88
CA THR A 287 -11.00 -12.21 11.29
C THR A 287 -10.56 -10.77 11.60
N ALA A 288 -11.41 -9.76 11.37
CA ALA A 288 -11.38 -8.43 12.04
C ALA A 288 -9.99 -7.79 12.25
N GLY A 289 -9.03 -8.09 11.38
CA GLY A 289 -7.66 -7.64 11.47
C GLY A 289 -7.54 -6.31 10.75
N GLU A 290 -6.93 -5.35 11.40
CA GLU A 290 -6.74 -4.00 10.87
C GLU A 290 -5.34 -3.90 10.28
N HIS A 291 -5.25 -3.35 9.08
CA HIS A 291 -3.96 -2.97 8.51
C HIS A 291 -3.53 -1.66 9.16
N HIS A 292 -2.37 -1.67 9.82
CA HIS A 292 -1.89 -0.52 10.59
C HIS A 292 -0.54 -0.08 10.05
N ASN A 293 -0.49 1.10 9.43
CA ASN A 293 0.76 1.71 9.02
C ASN A 293 1.00 2.97 9.84
N THR A 294 2.18 3.08 10.45
CA THR A 294 2.56 4.25 11.24
C THR A 294 3.91 4.76 10.79
N ILE A 295 3.99 6.06 10.51
CA ILE A 295 5.25 6.77 10.37
C ILE A 295 5.30 7.89 11.39
N SER A 296 6.37 7.97 12.18
CA SER A 296 6.50 8.99 13.21
C SER A 296 7.91 9.51 13.36
N ASN A 297 8.07 10.80 13.68
CA ASN A 297 9.37 11.43 13.91
C ASN A 297 10.36 11.16 12.77
N THR A 298 9.87 11.11 11.53
CA THR A 298 10.64 10.66 10.37
C THR A 298 10.78 11.85 9.43
N ASP A 299 12.01 12.14 9.01
CA ASP A 299 12.28 13.20 8.03
C ASP A 299 12.23 12.58 6.63
N ILE A 300 11.41 13.14 5.75
CA ILE A 300 11.31 12.76 4.33
C ILE A 300 11.90 13.91 3.52
N THR A 301 13.16 13.78 3.14
CA THR A 301 13.88 14.82 2.40
C THR A 301 13.63 14.68 0.88
N PRO A 302 14.03 15.67 0.07
CA PRO A 302 13.70 15.77 -1.36
C PRO A 302 13.81 14.50 -2.19
N ASP A 303 12.92 14.40 -3.17
CA ASP A 303 12.84 13.31 -4.15
C ASP A 303 12.49 11.95 -3.54
N SER A 304 11.90 11.95 -2.35
CA SER A 304 11.44 10.72 -1.68
C SER A 304 9.97 10.44 -1.95
N LYS A 305 9.62 9.15 -1.87
CA LYS A 305 8.24 8.68 -2.01
C LYS A 305 7.86 7.75 -0.86
N VAL A 306 6.73 8.03 -0.24
CA VAL A 306 6.12 7.14 0.76
C VAL A 306 4.72 6.75 0.30
N SER A 307 4.42 5.45 0.38
CA SER A 307 3.12 4.88 0.02
C SER A 307 2.66 3.93 1.12
N GLN A 308 1.44 4.09 1.61
CA GLN A 308 0.81 3.19 2.59
C GLN A 308 -0.48 2.62 2.00
N ASN A 309 -0.75 1.32 2.21
CA ASN A 309 -1.98 0.63 1.79
C ASN A 309 -2.34 0.86 0.32
N THR A 310 -1.56 0.28 -0.59
CA THR A 310 -1.77 0.47 -2.03
C THR A 310 -2.22 -0.81 -2.70
N TYR A 311 -3.35 -0.76 -3.38
CA TYR A 311 -3.95 -1.85 -4.15
C TYR A 311 -3.83 -1.54 -5.63
N ASN A 312 -3.22 -2.44 -6.38
CA ASN A 312 -3.03 -2.28 -7.81
C ASN A 312 -3.56 -3.52 -8.55
N ILE A 313 -4.59 -3.37 -9.37
CA ILE A 313 -5.35 -4.46 -9.96
C ILE A 313 -5.41 -4.26 -11.47
N ASN A 314 -4.66 -5.06 -12.20
CA ASN A 314 -4.41 -4.83 -13.62
C ASN A 314 -4.64 -6.07 -14.48
N GLY A 315 -4.88 -5.83 -15.78
CA GLY A 315 -4.61 -6.82 -16.83
C GLY A 315 -5.68 -7.90 -16.99
N GLY A 316 -6.96 -7.57 -16.86
CA GLY A 316 -8.06 -8.53 -17.06
C GLY A 316 -8.35 -9.40 -15.84
N SER A 317 -7.75 -9.08 -14.69
CA SER A 317 -7.93 -9.84 -13.46
C SER A 317 -9.37 -9.73 -12.94
N THR A 318 -9.83 -10.79 -12.28
CA THR A 318 -11.04 -10.77 -11.45
C THR A 318 -10.63 -10.73 -9.99
N LEU A 319 -11.08 -9.71 -9.25
CA LEU A 319 -10.86 -9.61 -7.82
C LEU A 319 -12.20 -9.63 -7.09
N SER A 320 -12.29 -10.47 -6.07
CA SER A 320 -13.35 -10.37 -5.07
C SER A 320 -12.73 -9.99 -3.74
N LEU A 321 -13.10 -8.82 -3.21
CA LEU A 321 -12.67 -8.36 -1.89
C LEU A 321 -13.88 -8.48 -0.96
N THR A 322 -14.03 -9.62 -0.27
CA THR A 322 -15.28 -9.99 0.41
C THR A 322 -15.36 -9.56 1.88
N SER A 323 -14.37 -8.82 2.39
CA SER A 323 -14.29 -8.39 3.79
C SER A 323 -14.06 -6.89 3.92
N ASN A 324 -14.48 -6.33 5.06
CA ASN A 324 -14.18 -4.97 5.47
C ASN A 324 -12.68 -4.84 5.74
N THR A 325 -11.87 -4.58 4.71
CA THR A 325 -10.48 -4.20 4.93
C THR A 325 -10.48 -2.83 5.60
N LYS A 326 -10.19 -2.80 6.90
CA LYS A 326 -9.98 -1.57 7.63
C LYS A 326 -8.51 -1.18 7.54
N HIS A 327 -8.27 0.00 6.99
CA HIS A 327 -6.95 0.59 6.82
C HIS A 327 -6.81 1.72 7.81
N GLU A 328 -5.80 1.67 8.68
CA GLU A 328 -5.43 2.82 9.50
C GLU A 328 -4.00 3.25 9.17
N ASN A 329 -3.86 4.47 8.67
CA ASN A 329 -2.58 5.07 8.35
C ASN A 329 -2.38 6.33 9.20
N TYR A 330 -1.27 6.36 9.93
CA TYR A 330 -0.91 7.49 10.78
C TYR A 330 0.45 8.03 10.36
N ILE A 331 0.52 9.33 10.10
CA ILE A 331 1.77 10.06 9.91
C ILE A 331 1.82 11.19 10.93
N ASN A 332 2.81 11.15 11.82
CA ASN A 332 2.95 12.08 12.94
C ASN A 332 4.33 12.72 12.95
N ASP A 333 4.39 14.02 13.18
CA ASP A 333 5.65 14.76 13.44
C ASP A 333 6.69 14.50 12.33
N MET A 334 6.39 14.96 11.11
CA MET A 334 7.16 14.68 9.91
C MET A 334 7.45 15.97 9.13
N ASP A 335 8.65 16.06 8.56
CA ASP A 335 8.98 17.05 7.54
C ASP A 335 8.93 16.38 6.16
N ILE A 336 8.16 16.95 5.23
CA ILE A 336 8.01 16.51 3.85
C ILE A 336 8.56 17.62 2.96
N ASP A 337 9.80 17.46 2.49
CA ASP A 337 10.42 18.40 1.57
C ASP A 337 10.50 17.79 0.17
N ASN A 338 9.94 18.50 -0.81
CA ASN A 338 9.89 18.13 -2.24
C ASN A 338 9.63 16.63 -2.49
N SER A 339 8.62 16.09 -1.82
CA SER A 339 8.37 14.64 -1.73
C SER A 339 6.89 14.29 -1.87
N THR A 340 6.62 13.01 -2.17
CA THR A 340 5.25 12.51 -2.33
C THR A 340 4.89 11.50 -1.23
N VAL A 341 3.79 11.75 -0.54
CA VAL A 341 3.17 10.83 0.41
C VAL A 341 1.80 10.43 -0.11
N VAL A 342 1.55 9.13 -0.19
CA VAL A 342 0.25 8.56 -0.59
C VAL A 342 -0.22 7.61 0.49
N GLN A 343 -1.41 7.82 1.04
CA GLN A 343 -2.05 6.93 2.00
C GLN A 343 -3.37 6.43 1.42
N ASP A 344 -3.56 5.11 1.40
CA ASP A 344 -4.69 4.42 0.77
C ASP A 344 -4.87 4.78 -0.70
N ALA A 345 -4.30 3.96 -1.58
CA ALA A 345 -4.46 4.11 -3.03
C ALA A 345 -5.00 2.82 -3.66
N VAL A 346 -5.99 2.94 -4.52
CA VAL A 346 -6.58 1.83 -5.27
C VAL A 346 -6.55 2.19 -6.74
N ASP A 347 -5.81 1.43 -7.52
CA ASP A 347 -5.76 1.54 -8.99
C ASP A 347 -6.30 0.25 -9.61
N ILE A 348 -7.40 0.37 -10.35
CA ILE A 348 -8.07 -0.73 -11.06
C ILE A 348 -8.07 -0.41 -12.54
N ASN A 349 -7.45 -1.28 -13.33
CA ASN A 349 -7.28 -1.04 -14.75
C ASN A 349 -7.60 -2.30 -15.56
N ASN A 350 -8.54 -2.14 -16.50
CA ASN A 350 -8.99 -3.21 -17.39
C ASN A 350 -9.30 -4.51 -16.62
N SER A 351 -10.03 -4.43 -15.50
CA SER A 351 -10.24 -5.57 -14.61
C SER A 351 -11.70 -5.65 -14.14
N THR A 352 -12.12 -6.82 -13.65
CA THR A 352 -13.44 -7.02 -13.04
C THR A 352 -13.29 -7.09 -11.52
N VAL A 353 -14.04 -6.28 -10.78
CA VAL A 353 -14.01 -6.28 -9.32
C VAL A 353 -15.42 -6.45 -8.77
N THR A 354 -15.57 -7.36 -7.80
CA THR A 354 -16.84 -7.63 -7.13
C THR A 354 -16.72 -7.41 -5.62
N ASN A 355 -17.75 -6.80 -5.03
CA ASN A 355 -17.91 -6.56 -3.59
C ASN A 355 -16.80 -5.73 -2.93
N LEU A 356 -16.07 -4.91 -3.69
CA LEU A 356 -14.96 -4.10 -3.16
C LEU A 356 -15.42 -3.21 -2.00
N THR A 357 -15.05 -3.57 -0.78
CA THR A 357 -15.34 -2.78 0.42
C THR A 357 -14.04 -2.31 1.07
N ILE A 358 -13.81 -1.01 1.11
CA ILE A 358 -12.64 -0.41 1.76
C ILE A 358 -13.14 0.59 2.80
N ASP A 359 -12.67 0.43 4.04
CA ASP A 359 -12.88 1.37 5.15
C ASP A 359 -11.53 1.95 5.55
N SER A 360 -11.22 3.15 5.10
CA SER A 360 -9.95 3.81 5.38
C SER A 360 -10.06 4.89 6.44
N HIS A 361 -9.04 4.93 7.29
CA HIS A 361 -8.76 6.02 8.20
C HIS A 361 -7.33 6.53 7.99
N ASN A 362 -7.20 7.77 7.52
CA ASN A 362 -5.91 8.42 7.34
C ASN A 362 -5.81 9.61 8.29
N GLU A 363 -4.73 9.69 9.05
CA GLU A 363 -4.43 10.84 9.89
C GLU A 363 -3.01 11.34 9.62
N LEU A 364 -2.91 12.65 9.37
CA LEU A 364 -1.68 13.42 9.26
C LEU A 364 -1.67 14.47 10.37
N THR A 365 -0.72 14.39 11.30
CA THR A 365 -0.65 15.31 12.45
C THR A 365 0.76 15.86 12.65
N GLY A 366 0.88 17.16 12.90
CA GLY A 366 2.17 17.79 13.23
C GLY A 366 3.17 17.79 12.07
N VAL A 367 2.68 17.83 10.84
CA VAL A 367 3.50 17.75 9.64
C VAL A 367 3.86 19.12 9.09
N THR A 368 5.11 19.30 8.68
CA THR A 368 5.53 20.45 7.89
C THR A 368 5.78 19.96 6.47
N ALA A 369 5.09 20.51 5.48
CA ALA A 369 5.39 20.26 4.08
C ALA A 369 5.95 21.53 3.46
N THR A 370 7.24 21.48 3.12
CA THR A 370 7.93 22.59 2.50
C THR A 370 8.38 22.22 1.10
N GLY A 371 8.72 23.21 0.29
CA GLY A 371 9.49 22.99 -0.91
C GLY A 371 9.90 24.27 -1.61
N SER A 372 10.80 24.17 -2.57
CA SER A 372 11.38 25.34 -3.24
C SER A 372 10.64 25.79 -4.49
N ASP A 373 9.70 24.96 -4.98
CA ASP A 373 9.01 25.12 -6.26
C ASP A 373 7.50 24.83 -6.13
N ILE A 374 6.68 25.39 -7.03
CA ILE A 374 5.24 25.12 -7.11
C ILE A 374 5.02 23.61 -7.35
N ASN A 375 4.15 22.98 -6.56
CA ASN A 375 3.87 21.53 -6.55
C ASN A 375 5.01 20.63 -6.05
N SER A 376 5.93 21.17 -5.25
CA SER A 376 7.11 20.44 -4.76
C SER A 376 6.74 19.29 -3.82
N SER A 377 5.89 19.53 -2.82
CA SER A 377 5.41 18.49 -1.89
C SER A 377 3.95 18.13 -2.16
N LYS A 378 3.66 16.82 -2.14
CA LYS A 378 2.35 16.27 -2.45
C LYS A 378 1.92 15.25 -1.40
N VAL A 379 0.76 15.47 -0.78
CA VAL A 379 0.12 14.49 0.11
C VAL A 379 -1.23 14.09 -0.48
N GLU A 380 -1.42 12.79 -0.70
CA GLU A 380 -2.68 12.23 -1.20
C GLU A 380 -3.22 11.21 -0.21
N GLN A 381 -4.47 11.39 0.24
CA GLN A 381 -5.16 10.47 1.13
C GLN A 381 -6.39 9.91 0.42
N SER A 382 -6.57 8.58 0.44
CA SER A 382 -7.72 7.89 -0.16
C SER A 382 -7.92 8.18 -1.65
N VAL A 383 -7.01 7.67 -2.48
CA VAL A 383 -7.03 7.79 -3.94
C VAL A 383 -7.67 6.55 -4.56
N LEU A 384 -8.73 6.71 -5.33
CA LEU A 384 -9.37 5.67 -6.12
C LEU A 384 -9.28 6.02 -7.61
N VAL A 385 -8.72 5.11 -8.40
CA VAL A 385 -8.61 5.25 -9.85
C VAL A 385 -9.12 3.98 -10.50
N ILE A 386 -10.14 4.09 -11.35
CA ILE A 386 -10.72 2.97 -12.09
C ILE A 386 -10.77 3.32 -13.57
N ASN A 387 -10.06 2.56 -14.41
CA ASN A 387 -9.82 2.92 -15.80
C ASN A 387 -10.01 1.76 -16.80
N ASN A 388 -10.09 2.13 -18.08
CA ASN A 388 -9.91 1.28 -19.28
C ASN A 388 -10.85 0.06 -19.36
N GLY A 389 -12.17 0.27 -19.33
CA GLY A 389 -13.14 -0.80 -19.54
C GLY A 389 -13.33 -1.73 -18.35
N SER A 390 -12.86 -1.33 -17.16
CA SER A 390 -13.08 -2.09 -15.93
C SER A 390 -14.57 -2.25 -15.62
N ASN A 391 -14.93 -3.38 -15.03
CA ASN A 391 -16.28 -3.69 -14.59
C ASN A 391 -16.34 -3.82 -13.06
N ILE A 392 -17.19 -3.02 -12.42
CA ILE A 392 -17.29 -2.97 -10.96
C ILE A 392 -18.72 -3.32 -10.53
N ASP A 393 -18.85 -4.28 -9.62
CA ASP A 393 -20.12 -4.64 -8.94
C ASP A 393 -19.93 -4.53 -7.42
N GLY A 394 -20.79 -3.79 -6.73
CA GLY A 394 -20.76 -3.69 -5.26
C GLY A 394 -19.56 -2.95 -4.66
N LEU A 395 -19.16 -1.81 -5.24
CA LEU A 395 -18.15 -0.92 -4.64
C LEU A 395 -18.72 -0.18 -3.42
N SER A 396 -18.06 -0.28 -2.29
CA SER A 396 -18.29 0.55 -1.10
C SER A 396 -16.96 1.10 -0.59
N LEU A 397 -16.78 2.40 -0.70
CA LEU A 397 -15.61 3.10 -0.17
C LEU A 397 -16.07 4.01 0.97
N THR A 398 -15.57 3.79 2.18
CA THR A 398 -15.75 4.69 3.32
C THR A 398 -14.38 5.22 3.70
N THR A 399 -14.18 6.54 3.63
CA THR A 399 -12.87 7.16 3.90
C THR A 399 -13.02 8.23 4.98
N ASN A 400 -12.12 8.20 5.97
CA ASN A 400 -12.07 9.15 7.07
C ASN A 400 -10.67 9.76 7.11
N ASN A 401 -10.50 10.92 6.49
CA ASN A 401 -9.22 11.61 6.40
C ASN A 401 -9.15 12.81 7.34
N ALA A 402 -8.06 12.92 8.09
CA ALA A 402 -7.81 14.00 9.01
C ALA A 402 -6.41 14.59 8.80
N ILE A 403 -6.33 15.92 8.78
CA ILE A 403 -5.08 16.68 8.81
C ILE A 403 -5.17 17.64 9.99
N ARG A 404 -4.14 17.64 10.85
CA ARG A 404 -4.12 18.41 12.08
C ARG A 404 -2.77 19.08 12.28
N GLU A 405 -2.80 20.35 12.66
CA GLU A 405 -1.60 21.07 13.12
C GLU A 405 -0.46 20.98 12.10
N THR A 406 -0.81 21.14 10.82
CA THR A 406 0.10 20.98 9.67
C THR A 406 0.41 22.34 9.06
N ASP A 407 1.67 22.60 8.72
CA ASP A 407 2.08 23.80 7.99
C ASP A 407 2.44 23.43 6.55
N LEU A 408 1.68 23.98 5.59
CA LEU A 408 1.89 23.80 4.16
C LEU A 408 2.36 25.11 3.55
N THR A 409 3.53 25.08 2.92
CA THR A 409 4.09 26.27 2.26
C THR A 409 4.48 25.99 0.82
N ASP A 410 4.67 27.09 0.10
CA ASP A 410 5.43 27.16 -1.16
C ASP A 410 4.89 26.27 -2.28
N GLY A 411 3.57 26.26 -2.46
CA GLY A 411 2.91 25.56 -3.56
C GLY A 411 2.71 24.06 -3.30
N SER A 412 2.72 23.63 -2.04
CA SER A 412 2.40 22.25 -1.67
C SER A 412 0.95 21.89 -2.00
N ASN A 413 0.71 20.64 -2.37
CA ASN A 413 -0.62 20.13 -2.70
C ASN A 413 -1.05 19.05 -1.72
N ILE A 414 -2.27 19.20 -1.20
CA ILE A 414 -2.94 18.15 -0.46
C ILE A 414 -4.25 17.80 -1.14
N SER A 415 -4.45 16.49 -1.35
CA SER A 415 -5.70 15.94 -1.84
C SER A 415 -6.23 14.89 -0.86
N GLN A 416 -7.47 15.05 -0.42
CA GLN A 416 -8.18 14.06 0.41
C GLN A 416 -9.40 13.53 -0.33
N SER A 417 -9.54 12.20 -0.38
CA SER A 417 -10.62 11.49 -1.07
C SER A 417 -10.74 11.88 -2.55
N TYR A 418 -9.89 11.29 -3.39
CA TYR A 418 -9.92 11.50 -4.84
C TYR A 418 -10.46 10.26 -5.54
N ALA A 419 -11.46 10.39 -6.40
CA ALA A 419 -12.03 9.28 -7.16
C ALA A 419 -12.09 9.59 -8.66
N THR A 420 -11.49 8.74 -9.50
CA THR A 420 -11.54 8.86 -10.96
C THR A 420 -12.05 7.59 -11.61
N PHE A 421 -13.05 7.76 -12.48
CA PHE A 421 -13.63 6.71 -13.31
C PHE A 421 -13.43 7.07 -14.78
N SER A 422 -12.70 6.24 -15.54
CA SER A 422 -12.48 6.47 -16.98
C SER A 422 -12.84 5.24 -17.80
N ASN A 423 -13.86 5.37 -18.66
CA ASN A 423 -14.39 4.30 -19.49
C ASN A 423 -14.79 3.07 -18.67
N VAL A 424 -15.46 3.28 -17.53
CA VAL A 424 -15.86 2.20 -16.60
C VAL A 424 -17.32 1.79 -16.86
N GLN A 425 -17.63 0.54 -16.55
CA GLN A 425 -19.01 0.07 -16.43
C GLN A 425 -19.27 -0.41 -15.01
N THR A 426 -20.26 0.17 -14.34
CA THR A 426 -20.77 -0.40 -13.08
C THR A 426 -21.90 -1.35 -13.45
N THR A 427 -21.73 -2.66 -13.29
CA THR A 427 -22.76 -3.65 -13.59
C THR A 427 -23.23 -4.31 -12.30
N GLY A 428 -24.52 -4.56 -12.13
CA GLY A 428 -25.03 -5.35 -11.00
C GLY A 428 -25.91 -4.59 -9.99
N GLY A 429 -26.53 -5.36 -9.09
CA GLY A 429 -27.68 -4.95 -8.27
C GLY A 429 -27.39 -4.09 -7.04
N SER A 430 -26.11 -3.81 -6.77
CA SER A 430 -25.66 -3.00 -5.64
C SER A 430 -25.05 -1.70 -6.15
N ALA A 431 -25.66 -0.58 -5.78
CA ALA A 431 -25.18 0.76 -6.07
C ALA A 431 -23.73 0.96 -5.57
N PRO A 432 -22.82 1.53 -6.38
CA PRO A 432 -21.55 2.03 -5.88
C PRO A 432 -21.81 3.12 -4.81
N VAL A 433 -21.17 3.00 -3.65
CA VAL A 433 -21.29 3.95 -2.54
C VAL A 433 -19.92 4.51 -2.19
N ILE A 434 -19.78 5.83 -2.19
CA ILE A 434 -18.57 6.55 -1.78
C ILE A 434 -18.94 7.49 -0.63
N ASN A 435 -18.46 7.19 0.56
CA ASN A 435 -18.67 7.98 1.77
C ASN A 435 -17.35 8.57 2.23
N ASN A 436 -17.18 9.88 2.13
CA ASN A 436 -15.94 10.55 2.49
C ASN A 436 -16.17 11.54 3.63
N SER A 437 -15.34 11.48 4.66
CA SER A 437 -15.28 12.46 5.73
C SER A 437 -13.86 13.03 5.79
N ASN A 438 -13.71 14.30 5.43
CA ASN A 438 -12.43 15.00 5.40
C ASN A 438 -12.42 16.13 6.43
N SER A 439 -11.39 16.19 7.26
CA SER A 439 -11.22 17.22 8.27
C SER A 439 -9.82 17.83 8.20
N VAL A 440 -9.76 19.15 8.22
CA VAL A 440 -8.53 19.94 8.36
C VAL A 440 -8.69 20.83 9.58
N THR A 441 -7.79 20.71 10.55
CA THR A 441 -7.87 21.44 11.83
C THR A 441 -6.53 22.08 12.19
N GLY A 442 -6.52 23.40 12.44
CA GLY A 442 -5.32 24.09 12.91
C GLY A 442 -4.16 24.10 11.92
N THR A 443 -4.47 23.97 10.62
CA THR A 443 -3.49 23.89 9.53
C THR A 443 -3.24 25.25 8.91
N ALA A 444 -2.00 25.56 8.54
CA ALA A 444 -1.67 26.74 7.72
C ALA A 444 -1.46 26.34 6.26
N LEU A 445 -2.08 27.06 5.34
CA LEU A 445 -1.94 26.94 3.89
C LEU A 445 -1.44 28.28 3.35
N ASN A 446 -0.19 28.32 2.91
CA ASN A 446 0.46 29.57 2.50
C ASN A 446 1.07 29.46 1.09
N ASN A 447 1.29 30.62 0.46
CA ASN A 447 2.13 30.79 -0.74
C ASN A 447 1.75 29.89 -1.94
N GLY A 448 0.48 29.89 -2.35
CA GLY A 448 0.02 29.17 -3.53
C GLY A 448 -0.22 27.68 -3.31
N SER A 449 -0.35 27.24 -2.06
CA SER A 449 -0.68 25.85 -1.73
C SER A 449 -2.13 25.54 -2.12
N THR A 450 -2.41 24.28 -2.43
CA THR A 450 -3.76 23.82 -2.79
C THR A 450 -4.24 22.71 -1.85
N LEU A 451 -5.47 22.85 -1.35
CA LEU A 451 -6.19 21.79 -0.65
C LEU A 451 -7.42 21.40 -1.46
N THR A 452 -7.47 20.15 -1.90
CA THR A 452 -8.61 19.55 -2.58
C THR A 452 -9.23 18.47 -1.70
N GLN A 453 -10.53 18.53 -1.46
CA GLN A 453 -11.26 17.55 -0.67
C GLN A 453 -12.45 16.99 -1.46
N ALA A 454 -12.57 15.67 -1.49
CA ALA A 454 -13.67 14.93 -2.11
C ALA A 454 -13.88 15.27 -3.60
N GLU A 455 -12.86 15.04 -4.44
CA GLU A 455 -12.99 15.20 -5.88
C GLU A 455 -13.46 13.90 -6.54
N LEU A 456 -14.46 14.00 -7.42
CA LEU A 456 -14.94 12.91 -8.26
C LEU A 456 -14.86 13.31 -9.74
N THR A 457 -14.11 12.55 -10.54
CA THR A 457 -14.10 12.69 -11.99
C THR A 457 -14.61 11.43 -12.66
N ALA A 458 -15.57 11.53 -13.57
CA ALA A 458 -16.07 10.42 -14.38
C ALA A 458 -16.07 10.78 -15.87
N SER A 459 -15.24 10.13 -16.66
CA SER A 459 -15.12 10.34 -18.11
C SER A 459 -15.47 9.07 -18.87
N GLY A 460 -16.23 9.13 -19.97
CA GLY A 460 -16.47 7.96 -20.83
C GLY A 460 -17.25 6.83 -20.16
N THR A 461 -17.82 7.06 -18.98
CA THR A 461 -18.21 6.02 -18.03
C THR A 461 -19.72 5.82 -18.02
N THR A 462 -20.17 4.57 -17.80
CA THR A 462 -21.56 4.26 -17.46
C THR A 462 -21.68 4.01 -15.96
N LEU A 463 -22.24 4.99 -15.24
CA LEU A 463 -22.49 4.91 -13.79
C LEU A 463 -23.97 4.60 -13.54
N THR A 464 -24.25 3.53 -12.79
CA THR A 464 -25.61 3.15 -12.41
C THR A 464 -25.75 3.24 -10.89
N ASN A 465 -26.62 4.14 -10.42
CA ASN A 465 -26.95 4.34 -9.00
C ASN A 465 -25.74 4.71 -8.12
N LEU A 466 -24.82 5.57 -8.60
CA LEU A 466 -23.74 6.05 -7.72
C LEU A 466 -24.32 6.92 -6.61
N THR A 467 -24.00 6.58 -5.36
CA THR A 467 -24.26 7.42 -4.18
C THR A 467 -22.94 7.96 -3.67
N GLN A 468 -22.83 9.28 -3.54
CA GLN A 468 -21.68 9.93 -2.93
C GLN A 468 -22.14 10.80 -1.77
N THR A 469 -21.66 10.50 -0.56
CA THR A 469 -21.84 11.37 0.61
C THR A 469 -20.49 11.91 1.03
N THR A 470 -20.36 13.23 1.10
CA THR A 470 -19.11 13.91 1.43
C THR A 470 -19.34 14.91 2.55
N THR A 471 -18.53 14.81 3.60
CA THR A 471 -18.48 15.80 4.69
C THR A 471 -17.08 16.37 4.74
N ASN A 472 -16.94 17.65 4.40
CA ASN A 472 -15.66 18.35 4.46
C ASN A 472 -15.72 19.43 5.54
N SER A 473 -14.70 19.48 6.38
CA SER A 473 -14.59 20.47 7.45
C SER A 473 -13.21 21.13 7.46
N VAL A 474 -13.18 22.46 7.51
CA VAL A 474 -11.97 23.25 7.76
C VAL A 474 -12.20 24.11 9.02
N ASP A 475 -11.42 23.86 10.06
CA ASP A 475 -11.53 24.51 11.37
C ASP A 475 -10.18 25.08 11.83
N GLY A 476 -10.19 26.31 12.37
CA GLY A 476 -9.00 26.97 12.91
C GLY A 476 -7.83 27.13 11.94
N ALA A 477 -8.06 27.06 10.63
CA ALA A 477 -6.99 27.09 9.62
C ALA A 477 -6.60 28.54 9.24
N THR A 478 -5.36 28.73 8.81
CA THR A 478 -4.93 29.98 8.16
C THR A 478 -4.69 29.71 6.68
N ILE A 479 -5.42 30.39 5.80
CA ILE A 479 -5.34 30.20 4.34
C ILE A 479 -4.93 31.54 3.73
N ASP A 480 -3.69 31.64 3.27
CA ASP A 480 -3.11 32.87 2.72
C ASP A 480 -2.50 32.64 1.33
N GLY A 481 -2.98 33.36 0.32
CA GLY A 481 -2.47 33.25 -1.05
C GLY A 481 -2.63 31.86 -1.66
N SER A 482 -3.61 31.08 -1.18
CA SER A 482 -3.77 29.63 -1.43
C SER A 482 -5.18 29.27 -1.93
N THR A 483 -5.36 28.04 -2.40
CA THR A 483 -6.64 27.55 -2.97
C THR A 483 -7.23 26.44 -2.11
N VAL A 484 -8.54 26.50 -1.86
CA VAL A 484 -9.32 25.40 -1.25
C VAL A 484 -10.48 25.01 -2.16
N GLU A 485 -10.50 23.75 -2.58
CA GLU A 485 -11.56 23.16 -3.40
C GLU A 485 -12.23 21.99 -2.65
N GLN A 486 -13.55 22.04 -2.52
CA GLN A 486 -14.30 21.03 -1.78
C GLN A 486 -15.46 20.48 -2.62
N ALA A 487 -15.60 19.15 -2.62
CA ALA A 487 -16.69 18.42 -3.25
C ALA A 487 -16.88 18.79 -4.73
N THR A 488 -15.78 18.73 -5.49
CA THR A 488 -15.78 18.95 -6.94
C THR A 488 -16.18 17.67 -7.66
N ILE A 489 -17.13 17.78 -8.59
CA ILE A 489 -17.63 16.66 -9.39
C ILE A 489 -17.57 17.04 -10.87
N GLY A 490 -16.81 16.30 -11.66
CA GLY A 490 -16.71 16.45 -13.11
C GLY A 490 -17.19 15.19 -13.83
N ILE A 491 -18.20 15.29 -14.69
CA ILE A 491 -18.69 14.18 -15.52
C ILE A 491 -18.64 14.57 -16.99
N THR A 492 -17.94 13.77 -17.81
CA THR A 492 -17.77 14.03 -19.24
C THR A 492 -17.98 12.79 -20.09
N GLY A 493 -18.77 12.91 -21.17
CA GLY A 493 -18.84 11.90 -22.22
C GLY A 493 -19.35 10.50 -21.79
N GLY A 494 -20.38 10.38 -20.96
CA GLY A 494 -20.88 9.09 -20.46
C GLY A 494 -22.40 9.00 -20.27
N THR A 495 -22.85 7.93 -19.61
CA THR A 495 -24.26 7.74 -19.21
C THR A 495 -24.34 7.56 -17.70
N VAL A 496 -25.12 8.41 -17.04
CA VAL A 496 -25.37 8.35 -15.60
C VAL A 496 -26.85 8.02 -15.39
N ALA A 497 -27.15 6.77 -15.04
CA ALA A 497 -28.53 6.32 -14.90
C ALA A 497 -29.20 6.91 -13.65
N SER A 498 -28.47 7.01 -12.54
CA SER A 498 -28.88 7.72 -11.33
C SER A 498 -27.62 8.11 -10.57
N LEU A 499 -27.58 9.36 -10.12
CA LEU A 499 -26.50 9.92 -9.29
C LEU A 499 -27.12 10.69 -8.14
N ASP A 500 -26.81 10.24 -6.93
CA ASP A 500 -27.23 10.88 -5.67
C ASP A 500 -25.99 11.41 -4.95
N ILE A 501 -25.93 12.73 -4.78
CA ILE A 501 -24.81 13.42 -4.15
C ILE A 501 -25.33 14.22 -2.97
N ASP A 502 -24.77 13.95 -1.80
CA ASP A 502 -24.95 14.74 -0.58
C ASP A 502 -23.59 15.31 -0.16
N ALA A 503 -23.42 16.63 -0.27
CA ALA A 503 -22.16 17.30 0.04
C ALA A 503 -22.35 18.38 1.10
N ILE A 504 -21.77 18.13 2.28
CA ILE A 504 -21.78 19.00 3.44
C ILE A 504 -20.39 19.61 3.60
N ASN A 505 -20.25 20.90 3.32
CA ASN A 505 -18.97 21.60 3.50
C ASN A 505 -19.10 22.66 4.58
N THR A 506 -18.22 22.59 5.58
CA THR A 506 -18.21 23.54 6.69
C THR A 506 -16.85 24.21 6.83
N ILE A 507 -16.83 25.54 6.83
CA ILE A 507 -15.69 26.34 7.28
C ILE A 507 -16.11 27.10 8.53
N THR A 508 -15.44 26.83 9.65
CA THR A 508 -15.90 27.23 10.99
C THR A 508 -15.07 28.36 11.63
N THR A 509 -15.44 28.70 12.87
CA THR A 509 -14.89 29.80 13.66
C THR A 509 -13.40 29.67 13.90
N GLY A 510 -12.65 30.74 13.63
CA GLY A 510 -11.20 30.77 13.84
C GLY A 510 -10.40 30.57 12.55
N THR A 511 -11.03 30.18 11.44
CA THR A 511 -10.40 30.13 10.12
C THR A 511 -10.22 31.55 9.55
N ASN A 512 -9.00 31.88 9.12
CA ASN A 512 -8.67 33.16 8.47
C ASN A 512 -8.31 32.91 7.01
N ILE A 513 -8.96 33.65 6.09
CA ILE A 513 -8.76 33.49 4.64
C ILE A 513 -8.34 34.85 4.05
N SER A 514 -7.18 34.91 3.41
CA SER A 514 -6.64 36.12 2.78
C SER A 514 -6.05 35.84 1.40
N ASP A 515 -6.38 36.70 0.43
CA ASP A 515 -5.89 36.63 -0.96
C ASP A 515 -5.98 35.22 -1.56
N SER A 516 -7.07 34.53 -1.23
CA SER A 516 -7.29 33.11 -1.48
C SER A 516 -8.57 32.84 -2.25
N ASP A 517 -8.58 31.72 -2.98
CA ASP A 517 -9.75 31.23 -3.70
C ASP A 517 -10.34 30.01 -2.98
N VAL A 518 -11.62 30.10 -2.60
CA VAL A 518 -12.35 29.00 -1.97
C VAL A 518 -13.55 28.62 -2.83
N SER A 519 -13.59 27.37 -3.28
CA SER A 519 -14.65 26.80 -4.10
C SER A 519 -15.29 25.63 -3.37
N GLN A 520 -16.61 25.65 -3.20
CA GLN A 520 -17.37 24.58 -2.55
C GLN A 520 -18.50 24.10 -3.46
N ASN A 521 -18.62 22.78 -3.61
CA ASN A 521 -19.66 22.11 -4.37
C ASN A 521 -19.73 22.58 -5.83
N HIS A 522 -18.68 22.28 -6.60
CA HIS A 522 -18.63 22.55 -8.02
C HIS A 522 -19.01 21.29 -8.80
N THR A 523 -20.17 21.27 -9.44
CA THR A 523 -20.60 20.13 -10.27
C THR A 523 -20.63 20.55 -11.74
N ASN A 524 -19.81 19.91 -12.57
CA ASN A 524 -19.77 20.12 -14.01
C ASN A 524 -20.13 18.83 -14.75
N ILE A 525 -21.21 18.87 -15.55
CA ILE A 525 -21.66 17.75 -16.38
C ILE A 525 -21.66 18.21 -17.83
N GLU A 526 -20.75 17.67 -18.63
CA GLU A 526 -20.61 18.01 -20.04
C GLU A 526 -20.79 16.77 -20.91
N ASP A 527 -21.46 16.93 -22.05
CA ASP A 527 -21.62 15.89 -23.09
C ASP A 527 -22.04 14.50 -22.55
N SER A 528 -22.94 14.47 -21.55
CA SER A 528 -23.36 13.24 -20.86
C SER A 528 -24.89 13.12 -20.79
N GLU A 529 -25.38 11.88 -20.83
CA GLU A 529 -26.80 11.58 -20.61
C GLU A 529 -27.04 11.29 -19.12
N VAL A 530 -27.90 12.08 -18.46
CA VAL A 530 -28.24 11.89 -17.04
C VAL A 530 -29.75 11.69 -16.91
N ASN A 531 -30.18 10.53 -16.41
CA ASN A 531 -31.61 10.21 -16.30
C ASN A 531 -32.22 10.74 -15.00
N GLU A 532 -31.50 10.58 -13.88
CA GLU A 532 -31.90 11.06 -12.56
C GLU A 532 -30.66 11.66 -11.87
N LEU A 533 -30.79 12.93 -11.45
CA LEU A 533 -29.76 13.67 -10.75
C LEU A 533 -30.36 14.25 -9.48
N ASN A 534 -29.87 13.81 -8.33
CA ASN A 534 -30.18 14.40 -7.05
C ASN A 534 -28.90 14.99 -6.44
N ILE A 535 -28.93 16.29 -6.14
CA ILE A 535 -27.80 17.01 -5.56
C ILE A 535 -28.35 17.77 -4.34
N ASP A 536 -27.96 17.33 -3.15
CA ASP A 536 -28.12 18.08 -1.91
C ASP A 536 -26.79 18.72 -1.53
N GLN A 537 -26.81 20.03 -1.32
CA GLN A 537 -25.61 20.84 -1.07
C GLN A 537 -25.87 21.70 0.14
N ASN A 538 -25.19 21.37 1.24
CA ASN A 538 -25.29 22.09 2.50
C ASN A 538 -23.95 22.75 2.83
N ASN A 539 -23.75 23.94 2.27
CA ASN A 539 -22.55 24.75 2.52
C ASN A 539 -22.78 25.71 3.69
N ASN A 540 -21.83 25.75 4.62
CA ASN A 540 -21.85 26.72 5.72
C ASN A 540 -20.46 27.33 5.93
N ILE A 541 -20.36 28.65 5.76
CA ILE A 541 -19.22 29.44 6.23
C ILE A 541 -19.71 30.25 7.42
N SER A 542 -19.24 29.91 8.62
CA SER A 542 -19.70 30.57 9.85
C SER A 542 -18.52 30.94 10.74
N GLY A 543 -18.41 32.22 11.06
CA GLY A 543 -17.45 32.73 12.04
C GLY A 543 -15.97 32.79 11.60
N GLY A 544 -15.67 32.54 10.32
CA GLY A 544 -14.36 32.82 9.72
C GLY A 544 -14.20 34.31 9.33
N THR A 545 -12.96 34.77 9.22
CA THR A 545 -12.66 36.14 8.74
C THR A 545 -12.20 36.08 7.29
N LEU A 546 -12.97 36.69 6.38
CA LEU A 546 -12.53 36.95 5.01
C LEU A 546 -11.84 38.30 4.96
N ILE A 547 -10.58 38.32 4.53
CA ILE A 547 -9.76 39.51 4.42
C ILE A 547 -9.23 39.61 2.97
N ALA A 548 -8.99 40.84 2.51
CA ALA A 548 -8.37 41.13 1.22
C ALA A 548 -9.13 40.56 0.00
N SER A 549 -8.46 40.32 -1.13
CA SER A 549 -9.09 40.07 -2.44
C SER A 549 -9.62 38.64 -2.62
N SER A 550 -10.05 38.00 -1.53
CA SER A 550 -10.46 36.59 -1.51
C SER A 550 -11.76 36.35 -2.28
N THR A 551 -11.84 35.26 -3.04
CA THR A 551 -13.04 34.86 -3.79
C THR A 551 -13.67 33.63 -3.14
N VAL A 552 -14.99 33.65 -2.95
CA VAL A 552 -15.76 32.47 -2.51
C VAL A 552 -16.82 32.12 -3.55
N THR A 553 -16.77 30.89 -4.06
CA THR A 553 -17.78 30.32 -4.97
C THR A 553 -18.47 29.15 -4.28
N GLN A 554 -19.80 29.17 -4.21
CA GLN A 554 -20.60 28.10 -3.58
C GLN A 554 -21.69 27.59 -4.50
N GLY A 555 -21.81 26.26 -4.58
CA GLY A 555 -22.96 25.57 -5.18
C GLY A 555 -23.17 25.86 -6.66
N CYS A 556 -22.09 25.90 -7.44
CA CYS A 556 -22.19 26.04 -8.88
C CYS A 556 -22.49 24.67 -9.50
N VAL A 557 -23.65 24.56 -10.15
CA VAL A 557 -23.96 23.44 -11.06
C VAL A 557 -23.90 23.94 -12.49
N ARG A 558 -23.17 23.22 -13.35
CA ARG A 558 -23.07 23.48 -14.79
C ARG A 558 -23.46 22.23 -15.56
N ILE A 559 -24.41 22.38 -16.48
CA ILE A 559 -24.86 21.32 -17.39
C ILE A 559 -24.72 21.85 -18.82
N GLY A 560 -23.79 21.27 -19.60
CA GLY A 560 -23.47 21.71 -20.96
C GLY A 560 -22.68 23.03 -21.02
N SER A 561 -22.84 23.79 -22.11
CA SER A 561 -22.02 24.98 -22.38
C SER A 561 -22.46 26.26 -21.63
N GLU A 562 -23.59 26.22 -20.93
CA GLU A 562 -24.15 27.39 -20.23
C GLU A 562 -23.45 27.67 -18.88
N SER A 563 -23.66 28.86 -18.32
CA SER A 563 -22.99 29.34 -17.09
C SER A 563 -23.66 28.87 -15.80
N CYS A 564 -22.89 28.78 -14.69
CA CYS A 564 -23.30 28.34 -13.35
C CYS A 564 -24.74 28.71 -12.95
N PHE A 565 -25.52 27.73 -12.51
CA PHE A 565 -26.73 27.96 -11.72
C PHE A 565 -26.32 28.15 -10.25
N SER A 566 -26.56 29.33 -9.67
CA SER A 566 -26.32 29.58 -8.24
C SER A 566 -27.59 29.26 -7.43
N GLN A 567 -27.47 28.50 -6.34
CA GLN A 567 -28.58 28.31 -5.39
C GLN A 567 -29.01 29.66 -4.77
N GLY A 568 -30.30 29.99 -4.93
CA GLY A 568 -31.01 30.86 -4.00
C GLY A 568 -31.88 29.98 -3.11
N GLU A 569 -31.62 30.01 -1.79
CA GLU A 569 -32.36 29.41 -0.67
C GLU A 569 -33.21 28.13 -0.95
N GLN A 570 -32.70 26.99 -0.47
CA GLN A 570 -33.40 25.73 -0.19
C GLN A 570 -34.50 25.30 -1.19
N GLY A 571 -34.09 24.56 -2.22
CA GLY A 571 -35.02 23.81 -3.06
C GLY A 571 -34.31 22.69 -3.81
N ALA A 572 -34.75 21.44 -3.58
CA ALA A 572 -34.31 20.29 -4.37
C ALA A 572 -34.70 20.48 -5.85
N TYR A 573 -33.74 20.32 -6.76
CA TYR A 573 -34.02 20.21 -8.19
C TYR A 573 -34.29 18.75 -8.53
N VAL A 574 -35.53 18.44 -8.92
CA VAL A 574 -35.81 17.24 -9.73
C VAL A 574 -35.77 17.69 -11.19
N ILE A 575 -34.61 17.57 -11.83
CA ILE A 575 -34.51 17.80 -13.28
C ILE A 575 -35.04 16.53 -13.96
N LYS A 576 -36.37 16.47 -14.21
CA LYS A 576 -36.94 15.48 -15.14
C LYS A 576 -36.67 15.96 -16.56
N THR A 577 -35.65 15.41 -17.21
CA THR A 577 -35.47 15.56 -18.65
C THR A 577 -36.41 14.57 -19.37
N ASP A 578 -37.67 14.95 -19.57
CA ASP A 578 -38.51 14.31 -20.58
C ASP A 578 -38.02 14.77 -21.96
N TRP A 579 -37.02 14.09 -22.52
CA TRP A 579 -36.71 14.21 -23.95
C TRP A 579 -37.76 13.42 -24.74
N ALA A 580 -38.96 14.00 -24.86
CA ALA A 580 -39.87 13.61 -25.91
C ALA A 580 -39.39 14.28 -27.20
N LEU A 581 -38.75 13.50 -28.08
CA LEU A 581 -38.69 13.83 -29.50
C LEU A 581 -40.13 13.86 -30.03
N ASP A 582 -40.72 15.06 -30.08
CA ASP A 582 -41.92 15.31 -30.86
C ASP A 582 -41.51 15.44 -32.33
N ASP A 583 -41.46 14.31 -33.03
CA ASP A 583 -41.48 14.27 -34.49
C ASP A 583 -42.90 14.64 -34.97
N GLY A 584 -43.19 15.94 -34.94
CA GLY A 584 -44.43 16.55 -35.44
C GLY A 584 -44.15 17.42 -36.67
N GLU A 585 -44.47 16.88 -37.85
CA GLU A 585 -44.36 17.45 -39.21
C GLU A 585 -44.61 18.97 -39.36
N HIS A 586 -43.69 19.65 -40.07
CA HIS A 586 -44.01 20.44 -41.28
C HIS A 586 -42.81 20.64 -42.20
#